data_AF-A0A0Q9RXD4-F1
#
_entry.id   AF-A0A0Q9RXD4-F1
#
_cell.length_a   1.000
_cell.length_b   1.000
_cell.length_c   1.000
_cell.angle_alpha   90.00
_cell.angle_beta   90.00
_cell.angle_gamma   90.00
#
_symmetry.space_group_name_H-M   'P 1'
#
loop_
_entity.id
_entity.type
_entity.pdbx_description
1 polymer ?
#
loop_
_entity_poly.entity_id
_entity_poly.type
_entity_poly.pdbx_seq_one_letter_code
_entity_poly.pdbx_strand_id
1 'polypeptide(L)'
;MVLFRRLLGEVLRSQRMRRGLTLREVSAEARVSLGYISEIERGQKEASSELLASLCNALDVPLSDVLSDVSDAVAREERALEIATTPIPVVRRTGDVVASAA
;
A
#
# COMPACT_ATOMS: atom_id res chain seq x y z
N MET A 1 4.73 -7.09 7.78
CA MET A 1 5.84 -6.81 6.83
C MET A 1 5.23 -6.12 5.63
N VAL A 2 5.80 -5.00 5.17
CA VAL A 2 5.27 -4.22 4.05
C VAL A 2 5.60 -4.92 2.74
N LEU A 3 4.62 -5.04 1.83
CA LEU A 3 4.80 -5.65 0.51
C LEU A 3 4.64 -4.59 -0.56
N PHE A 4 5.73 -4.33 -1.30
CA PHE A 4 5.77 -3.29 -2.33
C PHE A 4 4.68 -3.47 -3.39
N ARG A 5 4.48 -4.67 -3.94
CA ARG A 5 3.45 -4.93 -4.96
C ARG A 5 2.03 -4.55 -4.53
N ARG A 6 1.71 -4.66 -3.24
CA ARG A 6 0.39 -4.30 -2.71
C ARG A 6 0.20 -2.80 -2.78
N LEU A 7 1.14 -2.05 -2.22
CA LEU A 7 1.08 -0.59 -2.18
C LEU A 7 1.20 0.02 -3.58
N LEU A 8 2.04 -0.55 -4.44
CA LEU A 8 2.12 -0.18 -5.86
C LEU A 8 0.76 -0.39 -6.56
N GLY A 9 0.15 -1.56 -6.38
CA GLY A 9 -1.16 -1.85 -6.94
C GLY A 9 -2.26 -0.89 -6.48
N GLU A 10 -2.28 -0.56 -5.19
CA GLU A 10 -3.21 0.39 -4.60
C GLU A 10 -3.03 1.81 -5.15
N VAL A 11 -1.78 2.28 -5.31
CA VAL A 11 -1.47 3.58 -5.89
C VAL A 11 -1.88 3.64 -7.36
N LEU A 12 -1.54 2.63 -8.16
CA LEU A 12 -1.95 2.54 -9.57
C LEU A 12 -3.46 2.55 -9.72
N ARG A 13 -4.17 1.79 -8.87
CA ARG A 13 -5.63 1.80 -8.81
C ARG A 13 -6.18 3.18 -8.48
N SER A 14 -5.60 3.85 -7.49
CA SER A 14 -6.01 5.20 -7.08
C SER A 14 -5.82 6.20 -8.22
N GLN A 15 -4.66 6.20 -8.89
CA GLN A 15 -4.39 7.02 -10.07
C GLN A 15 -5.42 6.78 -11.18
N ARG A 16 -5.71 5.51 -11.48
CA ARG A 16 -6.73 5.13 -12.47
C ARG A 16 -8.11 5.68 -12.11
N MET A 17 -8.55 5.50 -10.86
CA MET A 17 -9.87 5.95 -10.41
C MET A 17 -9.97 7.49 -10.36
N ARG A 18 -8.92 8.20 -9.94
CA ARG A 18 -8.89 9.67 -9.94
C ARG A 18 -9.04 10.26 -11.34
N ARG A 19 -8.56 9.54 -12.36
CA ARG A 19 -8.67 9.93 -13.76
C ARG A 19 -9.97 9.45 -14.42
N GLY A 20 -10.85 8.78 -13.68
CA GLY A 20 -12.11 8.26 -14.22
C GLY A 20 -11.94 7.12 -15.23
N LEU A 21 -10.76 6.51 -15.30
CA LEU A 21 -10.46 5.45 -16.26
C LEU A 21 -10.97 4.09 -15.76
N THR A 22 -11.59 3.34 -16.65
CA THR A 22 -11.95 1.94 -16.45
C THR A 22 -10.74 1.04 -16.69
N LEU A 23 -10.76 -0.18 -16.14
CA LEU A 23 -9.73 -1.17 -16.45
C LEU A 23 -9.69 -1.53 -17.95
N ARG A 24 -10.82 -1.41 -18.67
CA ARG A 24 -10.89 -1.70 -20.10
C ARG A 24 -10.15 -0.65 -20.92
N GLU A 25 -10.28 0.62 -20.58
CA GLU A 25 -9.56 1.72 -21.23
C GLU A 25 -8.05 1.58 -21.00
N VAL A 26 -7.62 1.36 -19.75
CA VAL A 26 -6.20 1.15 -19.45
C VAL A 26 -5.66 -0.11 -20.11
N SER A 27 -6.44 -1.19 -20.17
CA SER A 27 -6.05 -2.43 -20.86
C SER A 27 -5.79 -2.21 -22.35
N ALA A 28 -6.64 -1.41 -23.02
CA ALA A 28 -6.49 -1.09 -24.43
C ALA A 28 -5.21 -0.29 -24.68
N GLU A 29 -4.93 0.73 -23.86
CA GLU A 29 -3.78 1.61 -24.01
C GLU A 29 -2.46 0.93 -23.62
N ALA A 30 -2.43 0.24 -22.47
CA ALA A 30 -1.24 -0.45 -21.97
C ALA A 30 -0.92 -1.74 -22.75
N ARG A 31 -1.82 -2.20 -23.63
CA ARG A 31 -1.73 -3.46 -24.38
C ARG A 31 -1.53 -4.68 -23.47
N VAL A 32 -2.22 -4.66 -22.33
CA VAL A 32 -2.13 -5.70 -21.29
C VAL A 32 -3.53 -6.16 -20.95
N SER A 33 -3.71 -7.45 -20.65
CA SER A 33 -5.04 -7.97 -20.35
C SER A 33 -5.66 -7.32 -19.12
N LEU A 34 -6.96 -7.02 -19.19
CA LEU A 34 -7.74 -6.47 -18.07
C LEU A 34 -7.58 -7.29 -16.79
N GLY A 35 -7.59 -8.62 -16.91
CA GLY A 35 -7.41 -9.54 -15.79
C GLY A 35 -6.07 -9.34 -15.10
N TYR A 36 -4.99 -9.22 -15.87
CA TYR A 36 -3.65 -9.04 -15.33
C TYR A 36 -3.49 -7.66 -14.65
N ILE A 37 -4.01 -6.57 -15.23
CA ILE A 37 -4.05 -5.25 -14.57
C ILE A 37 -4.81 -5.35 -13.25
N SER A 38 -5.93 -6.07 -13.23
CA SER A 38 -6.74 -6.27 -12.03
C SER A 38 -5.99 -7.03 -10.94
N GLU A 39 -5.20 -8.05 -11.30
CA GLU A 39 -4.33 -8.76 -10.36
C GLU A 39 -3.21 -7.87 -9.81
N ILE A 40 -2.61 -7.01 -10.64
CA ILE A 40 -1.60 -6.02 -10.24
C ILE A 40 -2.20 -5.03 -9.24
N GLU A 41 -3.36 -4.43 -9.53
CA GLU A 41 -4.03 -3.49 -8.64
C GLU A 41 -4.40 -4.08 -7.27
N ARG A 42 -4.62 -5.39 -7.21
CA ARG A 42 -4.87 -6.12 -5.96
C ARG A 42 -3.60 -6.59 -5.25
N GLY A 43 -2.41 -6.32 -5.80
CA GLY A 43 -1.14 -6.79 -5.27
C GLY A 43 -0.96 -8.32 -5.35
N GLN A 44 -1.67 -8.99 -6.27
CA GLN A 44 -1.58 -10.44 -6.47
C GLN A 44 -0.41 -10.82 -7.40
N LYS A 45 0.06 -9.87 -8.21
CA LYS A 45 1.18 -10.03 -9.14
C LYS A 45 2.21 -8.92 -8.94
N GLU A 46 3.46 -9.24 -9.25
CA GLU A 46 4.52 -8.25 -9.37
C GLU A 46 4.42 -7.60 -10.77
N ALA A 47 4.68 -6.30 -10.85
CA ALA A 47 4.79 -5.59 -12.12
C ALA A 47 6.26 -5.58 -12.57
N SER A 48 6.54 -5.98 -13.81
CA SER A 48 7.86 -5.70 -14.40
C SER A 48 8.03 -4.19 -14.63
N SER A 49 9.27 -3.74 -14.81
CA SER A 49 9.57 -2.35 -15.13
C SER A 49 8.90 -1.89 -16.42
N GLU A 50 8.86 -2.75 -17.45
CA GLU A 50 8.20 -2.48 -18.72
C GLU A 50 6.69 -2.37 -18.55
N LEU A 51 6.07 -3.27 -17.78
CA LEU A 51 4.64 -3.20 -17.48
C LEU A 51 4.31 -1.92 -16.72
N LEU A 52 5.10 -1.58 -15.71
CA LEU A 52 4.90 -0.37 -14.92
C LEU A 52 5.00 0.89 -15.81
N ALA A 53 5.97 0.95 -16.72
CA ALA A 53 6.09 2.02 -17.69
C ALA A 53 4.85 2.11 -18.60
N SER A 54 4.37 0.98 -19.14
CA SER A 54 3.15 0.94 -19.97
C SER A 54 1.91 1.40 -19.21
N LEU A 55 1.77 1.03 -17.93
CA LEU A 55 0.66 1.48 -17.09
C LEU A 55 0.77 2.97 -16.77
N CYS A 56 1.96 3.49 -16.47
CA CYS A 56 2.17 4.92 -16.24
C CYS A 56 1.81 5.74 -17.48
N ASN A 57 2.21 5.28 -18.67
CA ASN A 57 1.84 5.90 -19.94
C ASN A 57 0.32 5.86 -20.17
N ALA A 58 -0.33 4.71 -19.95
CA ALA A 58 -1.77 4.55 -20.12
C ALA A 58 -2.61 5.36 -19.12
N LEU A 59 -2.04 5.63 -17.95
CA LEU A 59 -2.63 6.49 -16.93
C LEU A 59 -2.23 7.96 -17.12
N ASP A 60 -1.37 8.30 -18.09
CA ASP A 60 -0.84 9.65 -18.31
C ASP A 60 -0.23 10.25 -17.04
N VAL A 61 0.52 9.45 -16.29
CA VAL A 61 1.19 9.86 -15.04
C VAL A 61 2.68 9.58 -15.10
N PRO A 62 3.55 10.52 -14.68
CA PRO A 62 4.97 10.26 -14.56
C PRO A 62 5.27 9.13 -13.58
N LEU A 63 6.24 8.28 -13.92
CA LEU A 63 6.70 7.20 -13.04
C LEU A 63 7.20 7.74 -11.69
N SER A 64 7.88 8.90 -11.69
CA SER A 64 8.35 9.56 -10.46
C SER A 64 7.21 9.79 -9.47
N ASP A 65 6.07 10.27 -9.95
CA ASP A 65 4.94 10.65 -9.11
C ASP A 65 4.29 9.40 -8.50
N VAL A 66 4.17 8.32 -9.29
CA VAL A 66 3.73 7.01 -8.79
C VAL A 66 4.68 6.49 -7.72
N LEU A 67 5.99 6.57 -7.93
CA LEU A 67 6.97 6.09 -6.96
C LEU A 67 6.99 6.95 -5.68
N SER A 68 6.78 8.26 -5.78
CA SER A 68 6.61 9.15 -4.63
C SER A 68 5.37 8.77 -3.82
N ASP A 69 4.22 8.60 -4.48
CA ASP A 69 2.97 8.15 -3.84
C ASP A 69 3.16 6.80 -3.11
N VAL A 70 3.88 5.86 -3.74
CA VAL A 70 4.19 4.55 -3.14
C VAL A 70 5.14 4.68 -1.97
N SER A 71 6.18 5.52 -2.06
CA SER A 71 7.12 5.78 -0.97
C SER A 71 6.40 6.32 0.26
N ASP A 72 5.49 7.27 0.06
CA ASP A 72 4.66 7.82 1.14
C ASP A 72 3.74 6.75 1.75
N ALA A 73 3.17 5.87 0.92
CA ALA A 73 2.34 4.76 1.39
C ALA A 73 3.14 3.74 2.20
N VAL A 74 4.35 3.41 1.75
CA VAL A 74 5.29 2.52 2.48
C VAL A 74 5.61 3.13 3.83
N ALA A 75 6.04 4.39 3.88
CA ALA A 75 6.41 5.04 5.14
C ALA A 75 5.24 5.15 6.13
N ARG A 76 3.99 5.29 5.64
CA ARG A 76 2.79 5.25 6.50
C ARG A 76 2.56 3.85 7.07
N GLU A 77 2.66 2.81 6.24
CA GLU A 77 2.46 1.43 6.66
C GLU A 77 3.55 0.98 7.64
N GLU A 78 4.81 1.33 7.40
CA GLU A 78 5.93 1.03 8.31
C GLU A 78 5.71 1.67 9.69
N ARG A 79 5.36 2.96 9.74
CA ARG A 79 5.00 3.64 10.99
C ARG A 79 3.82 3.00 11.71
N ALA A 80 2.79 2.57 10.98
CA ALA A 80 1.64 1.91 11.57
C ALA A 80 2.03 0.56 12.21
N LEU A 81 2.93 -0.19 11.58
CA LEU A 81 3.47 -1.44 12.12
C LEU A 81 4.34 -1.19 13.36
N GLU A 82 5.15 -0.14 13.38
CA GLU A 82 5.96 0.24 14.56
C GLU A 82 5.10 0.62 15.78
N ILE A 83 4.01 1.37 15.56
CA ILE A 83 3.07 1.72 16.62
C ILE A 83 2.40 0.46 17.17
N ALA A 84 1.98 -0.46 16.29
CA ALA A 84 1.32 -1.70 16.69
C ALA A 84 2.23 -2.65 17.49
N THR A 85 3.55 -2.57 17.30
CA THR A 85 4.53 -3.41 18.02
C THR A 85 5.06 -2.77 19.31
N THR A 86 4.72 -1.50 19.58
CA THR A 86 5.13 -0.82 20.83
C THR A 86 4.35 -1.43 22.01
N PRO A 87 5.04 -1.98 23.04
CA PRO A 87 4.34 -2.57 24.18
C PRO A 87 3.53 -1.49 24.91
N ILE A 88 2.22 -1.73 25.08
CA ILE A 88 1.39 -0.89 25.95
C ILE A 88 2.02 -0.95 27.35
N PRO A 89 2.40 0.18 27.97
CA PRO A 89 2.92 0.17 29.33
C PRO A 89 1.80 -0.31 30.25
N VAL A 90 1.90 -1.57 30.70
CA VAL A 90 1.02 -2.10 31.74
C VAL A 90 1.36 -1.36 33.01
N VAL A 91 0.59 -0.32 33.34
CA VAL A 91 0.68 0.36 34.62
C VAL A 91 0.32 -0.66 35.71
N ARG A 92 1.33 -1.25 36.34
CA ARG A 92 1.12 -2.04 37.56
C ARG A 92 0.61 -1.07 38.62
N ARG A 93 -0.66 -1.20 39.01
CA ARG A 93 -1.17 -0.51 40.20
C ARG A 93 -0.41 -1.06 41.40
N THR A 94 0.53 -0.30 41.92
CA THR A 94 1.19 -0.57 43.19
C THR A 94 0.22 -0.16 44.29
N GLY A 95 -0.58 -1.10 44.77
CA GLY A 95 -1.53 -0.84 45.84
C GLY A 95 -2.46 -2.02 45.95
N ASP A 96 -2.11 -2.95 46.84
CA ASP A 96 -3.02 -3.66 47.75
C ASP A 96 -2.35 -4.95 48.24
N VAL A 97 -1.57 -4.82 49.30
CA VAL A 97 -1.52 -5.77 50.43
C VAL A 97 -0.81 -5.06 51.56
N VAL A 98 -1.57 -4.27 52.32
CA VAL A 98 -1.20 -3.95 53.71
C VAL A 98 -1.17 -5.28 54.46
N ALA A 99 0.05 -5.73 54.78
CA ALA A 99 0.25 -6.77 55.77
C ALA A 99 -0.18 -6.20 57.13
N SER A 100 -1.41 -6.51 57.54
CA SER A 100 -1.84 -6.32 58.93
C SER A 100 -1.24 -7.46 59.74
N ALA A 101 -0.07 -7.21 60.32
CA ALA A 101 0.44 -7.97 61.45
C ALA A 101 -0.23 -7.42 62.73
N ALA A 102 -0.96 -8.28 63.41
CA ALA A 102 -1.34 -8.14 64.82
C ALA A 102 -1.45 -9.54 65.42
#